data_AF-A0A1V4YBC6-F1
#
_entry.id   AF-A0A1V4YBC6-F1
#
_cell.length_a   1.000
_cell.length_b   1.000
_cell.length_c   1.000
_cell.angle_alpha   90.00
_cell.angle_beta   90.00
_cell.angle_gamma   90.00
#
_symmetry.space_group_name_H-M   'P 1'
#
loop_
_entity.id
_entity.type
_entity.pdbx_description
1 polymer ?
#
loop_
_entity_poly.entity_id
_entity_poly.type
_entity_poly.pdbx_seq_one_letter_code
_entity_poly.pdbx_strand_id
1 'polypeptide(L)'
;MKLSFEKPVQATGVRVHETYNAGSMYQVDLVDTSGQSHTVWTGTDSTACPGWFEITFPQTEYSVSNVILYTKIAGWEEIDAVELLGEGAGGTGASVPSSPSSVATITFESRTTPMGSTVQIPITLQGVTGNIGNMDLTLQYDPAVLEAKEVMNGPLTQSAIFDSNIVAGNIKVSLASNQGFGGDGVIAYVKFNVIGAVGSSSPLKISRVSANNADDLQSVTISAKDGLFKVISATEGSGDADGDGTYSAMDALAALQMSVGKMDKQSFMDMNKDGEITSLDARMILQLAVK
;
A
#
# COMPACT_ATOMS: atom_id res chain seq x y z
N MET A 1 21.87 13.61 1.38
CA MET A 1 20.90 14.74 1.37
C MET A 1 20.78 15.35 2.76
N LYS A 2 20.61 16.68 2.91
CA LYS A 2 20.38 17.35 4.21
C LYS A 2 19.02 18.03 4.21
N LEU A 3 18.23 17.83 5.26
CA LEU A 3 16.87 18.36 5.41
C LEU A 3 16.76 19.13 6.73
N SER A 4 16.09 20.28 6.69
CA SER A 4 15.87 21.13 7.86
C SER A 4 14.41 21.08 8.30
N PHE A 5 14.17 21.07 9.61
CA PHE A 5 12.83 21.03 10.19
C PHE A 5 12.51 22.35 10.89
N GLU A 6 11.28 22.85 10.71
CA GLU A 6 10.86 24.15 11.24
C GLU A 6 10.93 24.22 12.78
N LYS A 7 10.67 23.09 13.45
CA LYS A 7 10.66 22.97 14.90
C LYS A 7 11.68 21.94 15.36
N PRO A 8 12.73 22.34 16.10
CA PRO A 8 13.66 21.38 16.67
C PRO A 8 12.99 20.49 17.71
N VAL A 9 13.34 19.21 17.71
CA VAL A 9 12.81 18.19 18.62
C VAL A 9 13.92 17.39 19.28
N GLN A 10 13.69 16.87 20.48
CA GLN A 10 14.46 15.77 21.02
C GLN A 10 13.99 14.50 20.30
N ALA A 11 14.82 14.01 19.38
CA ALA A 11 14.42 13.03 18.41
C ALA A 11 14.41 11.61 18.99
N THR A 12 13.50 10.76 18.52
CA THR A 12 13.38 9.34 18.87
C THR A 12 13.46 8.41 17.66
N GLY A 13 13.45 8.97 16.45
CA GLY A 13 13.52 8.19 15.21
C GLY A 13 13.50 9.06 13.96
N VAL A 14 13.72 8.42 12.82
CA VAL A 14 13.61 9.00 11.48
C VAL A 14 12.90 7.99 10.58
N ARG A 15 11.95 8.45 9.76
CA ARG A 15 11.29 7.65 8.73
C ARG A 15 11.51 8.31 7.36
N VAL A 16 11.83 7.51 6.36
CA VAL A 16 12.13 7.96 4.99
C VAL A 16 11.28 7.13 4.03
N HIS A 17 10.45 7.79 3.22
CA HIS A 17 9.67 7.14 2.17
C HIS A 17 10.51 7.05 0.90
N GLU A 18 10.97 5.85 0.57
CA GLU A 18 11.73 5.57 -0.65
C GLU A 18 10.78 5.03 -1.73
N THR A 19 10.50 5.84 -2.76
CA THR A 19 9.51 5.50 -3.80
C THR A 19 10.12 4.87 -5.04
N TYR A 20 11.42 5.04 -5.26
CA TYR A 20 12.16 4.44 -6.39
C TYR A 20 13.60 4.12 -6.02
N ASN A 21 14.09 2.93 -6.43
CA ASN A 21 15.43 2.42 -6.15
C ASN A 21 15.77 2.41 -4.64
N ALA A 22 14.81 1.95 -3.82
CA ALA A 22 14.91 1.83 -2.36
C ALA A 22 15.98 0.83 -1.91
N GLY A 23 16.25 0.78 -0.60
CA GLY A 23 17.39 0.04 -0.07
C GLY A 23 18.69 0.82 -0.25
N SER A 24 18.59 2.14 -0.40
CA SER A 24 19.71 3.00 -0.74
C SER A 24 20.45 3.49 0.51
N MET A 25 19.79 3.53 1.67
CA MET A 25 20.34 4.13 2.88
C MET A 25 21.53 3.30 3.44
N TYR A 26 22.60 3.99 3.82
CA TYR A 26 23.72 3.37 4.55
C TYR A 26 24.12 4.10 5.83
N GLN A 27 23.66 5.35 6.01
CA GLN A 27 23.90 6.12 7.23
C GLN A 27 22.83 7.21 7.41
N VAL A 28 22.51 7.51 8.68
CA VAL A 28 21.70 8.68 9.09
C VAL A 28 22.42 9.44 10.18
N ASP A 29 22.61 10.74 9.96
CA ASP A 29 23.07 11.67 11.00
C ASP A 29 21.96 12.66 11.38
N LEU A 30 21.93 13.05 12.64
CA LEU A 30 21.15 14.17 13.16
C LEU A 30 22.07 15.37 13.37
N VAL A 31 21.59 16.57 13.07
CA VAL A 31 22.31 17.81 13.39
C VAL A 31 21.55 18.57 14.46
N ASP A 32 22.21 18.83 15.57
CA ASP A 32 21.61 19.59 16.66
C ASP A 32 21.49 21.10 16.34
N THR A 33 20.84 21.85 17.22
CA THR A 33 20.67 23.31 17.07
C THR A 33 21.96 24.11 17.15
N SER A 34 23.06 23.52 17.64
CA SER A 34 24.40 24.14 17.63
C SER A 34 25.16 23.89 16.33
N GLY A 35 24.61 23.05 15.44
CA GLY A 35 25.23 22.67 14.17
C GLY A 35 26.14 21.44 14.27
N GLN A 36 26.22 20.78 15.43
CA GLN A 36 27.00 19.56 15.62
C GLN A 36 26.23 18.35 15.07
N SER A 37 26.94 17.50 14.31
CA SER A 37 26.40 16.28 13.70
C SER A 37 26.62 15.07 14.60
N HIS A 38 25.64 14.17 14.66
CA HIS A 38 25.60 12.96 15.47
C HIS A 38 25.07 11.79 14.63
N THR A 39 25.88 10.75 14.42
CA THR A 39 25.45 9.56 13.67
C THR A 39 24.56 8.69 14.56
N VAL A 40 23.34 8.43 14.11
CA VAL A 40 22.35 7.61 14.85
C VAL A 40 22.10 6.25 14.23
N TRP A 41 22.48 6.08 12.96
CA TRP A 41 22.38 4.80 12.29
C TRP A 41 23.45 4.64 11.21
N THR A 42 24.03 3.44 11.13
CA THR A 42 24.78 2.94 9.97
C THR A 42 24.33 1.50 9.72
N GLY A 43 24.30 1.09 8.46
CA GLY A 43 23.88 -0.26 8.14
C GLY A 43 23.68 -0.49 6.66
N THR A 44 22.92 -1.54 6.38
CA THR A 44 22.40 -1.82 5.05
C THR A 44 20.90 -1.67 5.10
N ASP A 45 20.39 -0.81 4.25
CA ASP A 45 18.97 -0.66 4.04
C ASP A 45 18.44 -1.83 3.20
N SER A 46 17.38 -2.46 3.70
CA SER A 46 16.72 -3.60 3.08
C SER A 46 15.26 -3.29 2.73
N THR A 47 14.90 -2.00 2.74
CA THR A 47 13.56 -1.50 2.41
C THR A 47 13.18 -1.93 1.00
N ALA A 48 12.03 -2.59 0.88
CA ALA A 48 11.47 -2.92 -0.42
C ALA A 48 11.02 -1.63 -1.12
N CYS A 49 11.11 -1.58 -2.46
CA CYS A 49 10.74 -0.41 -3.24
C CYS A 49 9.34 -0.56 -3.85
N PRO A 50 8.38 0.37 -3.63
CA PRO A 50 8.44 1.49 -2.69
C PRO A 50 8.24 1.03 -1.23
N GLY A 51 8.78 1.78 -0.27
CA GLY A 51 8.67 1.44 1.14
C GLY A 51 9.19 2.51 2.10
N TRP A 52 8.97 2.28 3.38
CA TRP A 52 9.45 3.14 4.45
C TRP A 52 10.71 2.57 5.08
N PHE A 53 11.82 3.28 4.94
CA PHE A 53 13.01 3.06 5.76
C PHE A 53 12.79 3.73 7.12
N GLU A 54 12.75 2.92 8.19
CA GLU A 54 12.42 3.39 9.53
C GLU A 54 13.49 3.00 10.54
N ILE A 55 13.97 4.00 11.29
CA ILE A 55 14.89 3.78 12.40
C ILE A 55 14.37 4.45 13.67
N THR A 56 14.49 3.74 14.78
CA THR A 56 14.20 4.25 16.12
C THR A 56 15.45 4.18 16.99
N PHE A 57 15.63 5.16 17.86
CA PHE A 57 16.75 5.24 18.80
C PHE A 57 16.27 5.84 20.13
N PRO A 58 17.02 5.65 21.24
CA PRO A 58 16.72 6.34 22.49
C PRO A 58 16.64 7.86 22.26
N GLN A 59 15.71 8.53 22.96
CA GLN A 59 15.51 9.97 22.81
C GLN A 59 16.84 10.73 22.92
N THR A 60 17.09 11.66 22.00
CA THR A 60 18.31 12.48 22.03
C THR A 60 18.30 13.43 23.23
N GLU A 61 19.46 13.60 23.86
CA GLU A 61 19.66 14.60 24.93
C GLU A 61 19.78 16.03 24.38
N TYR A 62 19.83 16.18 23.05
CA TYR A 62 19.95 17.44 22.33
C TYR A 62 18.75 17.65 21.39
N SER A 63 18.46 18.92 21.08
CA SER A 63 17.43 19.27 20.10
C SER A 63 17.98 19.19 18.67
N VAL A 64 17.28 18.48 17.80
CA VAL A 64 17.65 18.18 16.43
C VAL A 64 16.95 19.15 15.50
N SER A 65 17.71 19.82 14.63
CA SER A 65 17.20 20.80 13.67
C SER A 65 17.31 20.32 12.21
N ASN A 66 18.20 19.35 11.94
CA ASN A 66 18.37 18.79 10.61
C ASN A 66 18.61 17.28 10.66
N VAL A 67 18.29 16.61 9.56
CA VAL A 67 18.67 15.22 9.29
C VAL A 67 19.57 15.19 8.05
N ILE A 68 20.64 14.40 8.10
CA ILE A 68 21.49 14.09 6.95
C ILE A 68 21.32 12.60 6.63
N LEU A 69 20.84 12.34 5.42
CA LEU A 69 20.67 11.01 4.87
C LEU A 69 21.82 10.70 3.92
N TYR A 70 22.41 9.51 4.05
CA TYR A 70 23.43 9.03 3.13
C TYR A 70 22.92 7.79 2.41
N THR A 71 22.93 7.87 1.09
CA THR A 71 22.42 6.86 0.17
C THR A 71 23.53 6.34 -0.73
N LYS A 72 23.48 5.07 -1.11
CA LYS A 72 24.45 4.41 -1.98
C LYS A 72 23.83 3.19 -2.68
N ILE A 73 23.17 3.42 -3.81
CA ILE A 73 22.84 2.39 -4.79
C ILE A 73 23.14 2.90 -6.22
N ALA A 74 23.33 1.98 -7.16
CA ALA A 74 23.56 2.38 -8.55
C ALA A 74 22.25 2.85 -9.20
N GLY A 75 22.27 3.99 -9.89
CA GLY A 75 21.10 4.57 -10.54
C GLY A 75 20.60 5.82 -9.83
N TRP A 76 19.39 6.27 -10.18
CA TRP A 76 18.71 7.38 -9.51
C TRP A 76 17.90 6.85 -8.32
N GLU A 77 17.95 7.57 -7.20
CA GLU A 77 17.29 7.24 -5.93
C GLU A 77 16.19 8.27 -5.68
N GLU A 78 14.99 7.83 -5.30
CA GLU A 78 13.89 8.74 -4.95
C GLU A 78 13.51 8.63 -3.48
N ILE A 79 13.62 9.76 -2.80
CA ILE A 79 13.08 9.98 -1.46
C ILE A 79 11.93 10.97 -1.61
N ASP A 80 10.72 10.49 -1.36
CA ASP A 80 9.49 11.25 -1.49
C ASP A 80 9.18 12.06 -0.21
N ALA A 81 9.44 11.47 0.96
CA ALA A 81 9.19 12.12 2.24
C ALA A 81 10.20 11.72 3.32
N VAL A 82 10.46 12.64 4.26
CA VAL A 82 11.26 12.37 5.46
C VAL A 82 10.58 12.96 6.68
N GLU A 83 10.44 12.13 7.70
CA GLU A 83 9.85 12.48 8.99
C GLU A 83 10.91 12.36 10.10
N LEU A 84 11.06 13.42 10.90
CA LEU A 84 11.84 13.40 12.14
C LEU A 84 10.88 13.24 13.31
N LEU A 85 11.01 12.14 14.05
CA LEU A 85 10.16 11.83 15.19
C LEU A 85 10.78 12.42 16.46
N GLY A 86 10.00 13.09 17.32
CA GLY A 86 10.49 13.60 18.61
C GLY A 86 9.56 14.60 19.29
N GLU A 87 9.89 14.96 20.54
CA GLU A 87 9.17 15.96 21.34
C GLU A 87 9.86 17.34 21.32
N GLY A 88 9.08 18.43 21.27
CA GLY A 88 9.60 19.81 21.23
C GLY A 88 10.34 20.20 22.51
N ALA A 89 11.49 20.88 22.37
CA ALA A 89 12.28 21.35 23.50
C ALA A 89 11.65 22.59 24.16
N GLY A 90 10.81 22.41 25.18
CA GLY A 90 10.39 23.50 26.08
C GLY A 90 8.93 23.56 26.55
N GLY A 91 8.15 22.48 26.49
CA GLY A 91 6.75 22.50 26.94
C GLY A 91 6.53 21.84 28.31
N THR A 92 6.40 22.63 29.39
CA THR A 92 5.73 22.17 30.61
C THR A 92 4.26 21.91 30.28
N GLY A 93 3.83 20.64 30.36
CA GLY A 93 2.42 20.25 30.53
C GLY A 93 1.40 20.98 29.65
N ALA A 94 1.56 20.93 28.33
CA ALA A 94 0.45 21.13 27.42
C ALA A 94 0.04 19.74 26.92
N SER A 95 -1.20 19.34 27.20
CA SER A 95 -1.81 18.19 26.55
C SER A 95 -1.69 18.40 25.04
N VAL A 96 -0.72 17.73 24.42
CA VAL A 96 -0.64 17.62 22.97
C VAL A 96 -2.02 17.08 22.57
N PRO A 97 -2.73 17.68 21.60
CA PRO A 97 -3.77 16.93 20.94
C PRO A 97 -3.02 15.72 20.43
N SER A 98 -3.31 14.53 20.98
CA SER A 98 -2.79 13.28 20.45
C SER A 98 -2.98 13.37 18.95
N SER A 99 -1.88 13.42 18.18
CA SER A 99 -1.93 13.10 16.75
C SER A 99 -2.89 11.92 16.66
N PRO A 100 -4.00 12.01 15.91
CA PRO A 100 -5.01 10.97 15.95
C PRO A 100 -4.25 9.68 15.76
N SER A 101 -4.27 8.80 16.77
CA SER A 101 -3.70 7.47 16.62
C SER A 101 -4.25 7.00 15.29
N SER A 102 -3.38 6.80 14.29
CA SER A 102 -3.81 6.31 13.00
C SER A 102 -4.39 4.95 13.29
N VAL A 103 -5.72 4.89 13.42
CA VAL A 103 -6.39 3.65 13.74
C VAL A 103 -6.07 2.74 12.58
N ALA A 104 -5.47 1.60 12.88
CA ALA A 104 -5.19 0.58 11.88
C ALA A 104 -6.43 0.40 11.01
N THR A 105 -6.27 0.49 9.70
CA THR A 105 -7.37 0.47 8.75
C THR A 105 -7.18 -0.68 7.79
N ILE A 106 -8.27 -1.37 7.49
CA ILE A 106 -8.34 -2.33 6.40
C ILE A 106 -9.31 -1.81 5.36
N THR A 107 -8.84 -1.72 4.12
CA THR A 107 -9.59 -1.11 3.01
C THR A 107 -9.92 -2.17 1.98
N PHE A 108 -11.18 -2.23 1.55
CA PHE A 108 -11.56 -2.95 0.35
C PHE A 108 -11.59 -1.92 -0.78
N GLU A 109 -10.55 -1.88 -1.60
CA GLU A 109 -10.31 -0.70 -2.45
C GLU A 109 -11.40 -0.49 -3.51
N SER A 110 -11.66 0.78 -3.81
CA SER A 110 -12.57 1.13 -4.91
C SER A 110 -11.89 0.91 -6.24
N ARG A 111 -12.65 0.42 -7.22
CA ARG A 111 -12.18 0.19 -8.60
C ARG A 111 -13.29 0.47 -9.60
N THR A 112 -12.89 0.78 -10.83
CA THR A 112 -13.79 0.95 -11.97
C THR A 112 -13.27 0.14 -13.15
N THR A 113 -14.10 -0.74 -13.70
CA THR A 113 -13.64 -1.62 -14.79
C THR A 113 -14.77 -1.89 -15.78
N PRO A 114 -14.47 -2.07 -17.08
CA PRO A 114 -15.51 -2.30 -18.08
C PRO A 114 -16.35 -3.56 -17.86
N MET A 115 -17.61 -3.54 -18.31
CA MET A 115 -18.48 -4.72 -18.35
C MET A 115 -17.82 -5.88 -19.14
N GLY A 116 -17.96 -7.11 -18.66
CA GLY A 116 -17.45 -8.32 -19.31
C GLY A 116 -15.95 -8.57 -19.10
N SER A 117 -15.28 -7.74 -18.31
CA SER A 117 -13.86 -7.89 -17.97
C SER A 117 -13.66 -8.67 -16.66
N THR A 118 -12.40 -8.81 -16.26
CA THR A 118 -12.03 -9.28 -14.92
C THR A 118 -11.20 -8.23 -14.20
N VAL A 119 -11.34 -8.12 -12.88
CA VAL A 119 -10.58 -7.19 -12.05
C VAL A 119 -10.07 -7.90 -10.80
N GLN A 120 -8.90 -7.52 -10.31
CA GLN A 120 -8.39 -7.95 -9.00
C GLN A 120 -8.43 -6.77 -8.05
N ILE A 121 -9.25 -6.87 -7.00
CA ILE A 121 -9.41 -5.78 -6.04
C ILE A 121 -8.62 -6.10 -4.78
N PRO A 122 -7.65 -5.25 -4.39
CA PRO A 122 -6.86 -5.48 -3.18
C PRO A 122 -7.67 -5.21 -1.90
N ILE A 123 -7.32 -5.98 -0.87
CA ILE A 123 -7.64 -5.71 0.52
C ILE A 123 -6.36 -5.21 1.20
N THR A 124 -6.33 -3.93 1.55
CA THR A 124 -5.11 -3.23 1.98
C THR A 124 -5.16 -2.93 3.46
N LEU A 125 -4.14 -3.34 4.20
CA LEU A 125 -3.93 -3.05 5.60
C LEU A 125 -2.99 -1.83 5.74
N GLN A 126 -3.33 -0.90 6.62
CA GLN A 126 -2.54 0.30 6.89
C GLN A 126 -2.54 0.65 8.38
N GLY A 127 -1.44 1.22 8.88
CA GLY A 127 -1.35 1.78 10.22
C GLY A 127 -1.30 0.74 11.35
N VAL A 128 -0.88 -0.50 11.04
CA VAL A 128 -0.63 -1.52 12.06
C VAL A 128 0.80 -1.43 12.55
N THR A 129 0.99 -1.17 13.84
CA THR A 129 2.31 -0.96 14.47
C THR A 129 2.91 -2.21 15.12
N GLY A 130 2.28 -3.38 14.97
CA GLY A 130 2.72 -4.65 15.54
C GLY A 130 2.44 -5.84 14.60
N ASN A 131 2.70 -7.05 15.07
CA ASN A 131 2.47 -8.26 14.27
C ASN A 131 1.07 -8.82 14.53
N ILE A 132 0.28 -8.95 13.48
CA ILE A 132 -1.01 -9.64 13.50
C ILE A 132 -0.76 -11.14 13.36
N GLY A 133 -1.18 -11.92 14.35
CA GLY A 133 -1.07 -13.37 14.36
C GLY A 133 -2.17 -14.06 13.57
N ASN A 134 -3.38 -13.52 13.57
CA ASN A 134 -4.50 -14.04 12.79
C ASN A 134 -5.48 -12.93 12.38
N MET A 135 -6.24 -13.20 11.33
CA MET A 135 -7.32 -12.32 10.89
C MET A 135 -8.47 -13.11 10.26
N ASP A 136 -9.70 -12.75 10.64
CA ASP A 136 -10.94 -13.20 10.01
C ASP A 136 -11.70 -12.02 9.40
N LEU A 137 -12.09 -12.16 8.13
CA LEU A 137 -12.81 -11.15 7.37
C LEU A 137 -14.12 -11.70 6.82
N THR A 138 -15.12 -10.82 6.72
CA THR A 138 -16.32 -11.07 5.92
C THR A 138 -16.58 -9.90 4.99
N LEU A 139 -16.37 -10.13 3.71
CA LEU A 139 -16.54 -9.15 2.64
C LEU A 139 -17.91 -9.35 1.98
N GLN A 140 -18.53 -8.25 1.57
CA GLN A 140 -19.83 -8.24 0.91
C GLN A 140 -19.78 -7.41 -0.37
N TYR A 141 -20.50 -7.89 -1.37
CA TYR A 141 -20.63 -7.25 -2.68
C TYR A 141 -22.02 -7.55 -3.26
N ASP A 142 -22.43 -6.83 -4.31
CA ASP A 142 -23.65 -7.11 -5.06
C ASP A 142 -23.39 -8.18 -6.13
N PRO A 143 -23.95 -9.40 -5.99
CA PRO A 143 -23.76 -10.49 -6.95
C PRO A 143 -24.49 -10.28 -8.28
N ALA A 144 -25.30 -9.22 -8.43
CA ALA A 144 -25.84 -8.83 -9.73
C ALA A 144 -24.85 -7.98 -10.56
N VAL A 145 -23.81 -7.43 -9.93
CA VAL A 145 -22.82 -6.55 -10.58
C VAL A 145 -21.47 -7.23 -10.73
N LEU A 146 -21.04 -7.99 -9.72
CA LEU A 146 -19.77 -8.69 -9.69
C LEU A 146 -19.98 -10.19 -9.46
N GLU A 147 -19.08 -11.02 -9.97
CA GLU A 147 -19.02 -12.44 -9.66
C GLU A 147 -17.62 -12.77 -9.12
N ALA A 148 -17.51 -13.08 -7.83
CA ALA A 148 -16.24 -13.46 -7.22
C ALA A 148 -15.80 -14.84 -7.73
N LYS A 149 -14.56 -14.94 -8.21
CA LYS A 149 -13.98 -16.18 -8.74
C LYS A 149 -12.96 -16.79 -7.82
N GLU A 150 -12.13 -15.96 -7.21
CA GLU A 150 -10.98 -16.41 -6.45
C GLU A 150 -10.59 -15.35 -5.43
N VAL A 151 -10.08 -15.81 -4.28
CA VAL A 151 -9.34 -14.95 -3.35
C VAL A 151 -7.91 -15.46 -3.31
N MET A 152 -6.97 -14.58 -3.63
CA MET A 152 -5.55 -14.86 -3.65
C MET A 152 -4.89 -14.23 -2.43
N ASN A 153 -3.89 -14.90 -1.88
CA ASN A 153 -3.10 -14.37 -0.79
C ASN A 153 -2.30 -13.14 -1.26
N GLY A 154 -2.23 -12.10 -0.42
CA GLY A 154 -1.47 -10.88 -0.71
C GLY A 154 0.01 -10.99 -0.34
N PRO A 155 0.87 -10.07 -0.82
CA PRO A 155 2.29 -10.05 -0.49
C PRO A 155 2.56 -9.97 1.02
N LEU A 156 1.74 -9.22 1.78
CA LEU A 156 1.95 -9.02 3.22
C LEU A 156 1.73 -10.30 4.04
N THR A 157 0.96 -11.24 3.49
CA THR A 157 0.49 -12.45 4.19
C THR A 157 1.01 -13.73 3.55
N GLN A 158 2.04 -13.64 2.71
CA GLN A 158 2.59 -14.78 1.96
C GLN A 158 3.13 -15.90 2.87
N SER A 159 3.55 -15.57 4.10
CA SER A 159 4.03 -16.50 5.12
C SER A 159 2.91 -17.10 5.99
N ALA A 160 1.69 -16.57 5.90
CA ALA A 160 0.53 -17.05 6.64
C ALA A 160 -0.09 -18.28 5.99
N ILE A 161 -0.69 -19.15 6.81
CA ILE A 161 -1.72 -20.06 6.31
C ILE A 161 -2.97 -19.23 6.00
N PHE A 162 -3.55 -19.47 4.83
CA PHE A 162 -4.61 -18.64 4.26
C PHE A 162 -5.66 -19.54 3.62
N ASP A 163 -6.93 -19.27 3.90
CA ASP A 163 -8.05 -19.93 3.24
C ASP A 163 -9.22 -18.97 3.05
N SER A 164 -10.10 -19.29 2.10
CA SER A 164 -11.27 -18.48 1.78
C SER A 164 -12.45 -19.33 1.34
N ASN A 165 -13.64 -18.78 1.52
CA ASN A 165 -14.86 -19.37 0.98
C ASN A 165 -15.72 -18.30 0.30
N ILE A 166 -16.08 -18.56 -0.94
CA ILE A 166 -16.87 -17.66 -1.78
C ILE A 166 -18.31 -18.19 -1.85
N VAL A 167 -19.25 -17.38 -1.41
CA VAL A 167 -20.68 -17.52 -1.67
C VAL A 167 -21.15 -16.25 -2.36
N ALA A 168 -22.13 -16.33 -3.27
CA ALA A 168 -22.61 -15.15 -3.97
C ALA A 168 -22.96 -13.99 -3.00
N GLY A 169 -22.30 -12.86 -3.20
CA GLY A 169 -22.44 -11.64 -2.38
C GLY A 169 -21.74 -11.67 -1.01
N ASN A 170 -21.11 -12.78 -0.62
CA ASN A 170 -20.44 -12.94 0.67
C ASN A 170 -19.14 -13.76 0.55
N ILE A 171 -18.02 -13.17 0.92
CA ILE A 171 -16.70 -13.82 0.91
C ILE A 171 -16.18 -13.87 2.34
N LYS A 172 -15.75 -15.06 2.79
CA LYS A 172 -15.03 -15.22 4.04
C LYS A 172 -13.57 -15.47 3.76
N VAL A 173 -12.70 -14.79 4.49
CA VAL A 173 -11.25 -14.99 4.43
C VAL A 173 -10.76 -15.19 5.85
N SER A 174 -9.93 -16.20 6.06
CA SER A 174 -9.31 -16.49 7.35
C SER A 174 -7.84 -16.77 7.14
N LEU A 175 -6.99 -16.17 7.96
CA LEU A 175 -5.56 -16.40 7.94
C LEU A 175 -4.96 -16.44 9.33
N ALA A 176 -3.85 -17.17 9.46
CA ALA A 176 -3.07 -17.26 10.69
C ALA A 176 -1.57 -17.42 10.38
N SER A 177 -0.72 -16.87 11.24
CA SER A 177 0.73 -16.93 11.14
C SER A 177 1.32 -17.01 12.55
N ASN A 178 2.27 -17.93 12.75
CA ASN A 178 2.99 -18.03 14.01
C ASN A 178 3.98 -16.86 14.21
N GLN A 179 4.54 -16.32 13.13
CA GLN A 179 5.44 -15.15 13.19
C GLN A 179 4.66 -13.83 13.12
N GLY A 180 3.35 -13.93 12.85
CA GLY A 180 2.51 -12.82 12.46
C GLY A 180 2.89 -12.19 11.11
N PHE A 181 2.24 -11.08 10.80
CA PHE A 181 2.53 -10.19 9.68
C PHE A 181 2.22 -8.75 10.12
N GLY A 182 2.90 -7.75 9.56
CA GLY A 182 2.75 -6.35 9.97
C GLY A 182 3.25 -5.40 8.90
N GLY A 183 3.12 -4.10 9.16
CA GLY A 183 3.35 -3.06 8.15
C GLY A 183 2.14 -2.82 7.25
N ASP A 184 2.33 -1.92 6.29
CA ASP A 184 1.30 -1.51 5.35
C ASP A 184 1.41 -2.33 4.06
N GLY A 185 0.26 -2.75 3.50
CA GLY A 185 0.25 -3.47 2.23
C GLY A 185 -0.98 -4.33 2.00
N VAL A 186 -0.97 -5.04 0.88
CA VAL A 186 -2.08 -5.91 0.46
C VAL A 186 -1.99 -7.26 1.16
N ILE A 187 -3.08 -7.65 1.83
CA ILE A 187 -3.21 -8.95 2.52
C ILE A 187 -3.98 -9.98 1.69
N ALA A 188 -4.76 -9.53 0.72
CA ALA A 188 -5.49 -10.42 -0.18
C ALA A 188 -5.91 -9.66 -1.44
N TYR A 189 -6.06 -10.40 -2.53
CA TYR A 189 -6.76 -9.92 -3.72
C TYR A 189 -8.03 -10.72 -3.92
N VAL A 190 -9.13 -10.05 -4.27
CA VAL A 190 -10.34 -10.72 -4.73
C VAL A 190 -10.46 -10.54 -6.24
N LYS A 191 -10.42 -11.65 -6.98
CA LYS A 191 -10.64 -11.65 -8.43
C LYS A 191 -12.14 -11.72 -8.71
N PHE A 192 -12.64 -10.75 -9.45
CA PHE A 192 -14.03 -10.68 -9.90
C PHE A 192 -14.13 -10.71 -11.41
N ASN A 193 -15.22 -11.32 -11.90
CA ASN A 193 -15.76 -11.01 -13.22
C ASN A 193 -16.77 -9.87 -13.09
N VAL A 194 -16.76 -8.94 -14.05
CA VAL A 194 -17.67 -7.80 -14.09
C VAL A 194 -18.88 -8.16 -14.95
N ILE A 195 -20.05 -8.36 -14.32
CA ILE A 195 -21.27 -8.84 -14.98
C ILE A 195 -22.40 -7.80 -15.02
N GLY A 196 -22.29 -6.73 -14.22
CA GLY A 196 -23.25 -5.64 -14.22
C GLY A 196 -23.22 -4.82 -15.49
N ALA A 197 -24.33 -4.11 -15.77
CA ALA A 197 -24.42 -3.18 -16.89
C ALA A 197 -23.57 -1.92 -16.63
N VAL A 198 -23.11 -1.26 -17.69
CA VAL A 198 -22.42 0.04 -17.60
C VAL A 198 -23.25 1.05 -16.80
N GLY A 199 -22.62 1.74 -15.85
CA GLY A 199 -23.27 2.67 -14.93
C GLY A 199 -23.81 2.05 -13.64
N SER A 200 -23.87 0.71 -13.54
CA SER A 200 -24.17 0.03 -12.28
C SER A 200 -22.98 0.06 -11.32
N SER A 201 -23.24 -0.20 -10.03
CA SER A 201 -22.23 -0.20 -9.00
C SER A 201 -22.51 -1.25 -7.93
N SER A 202 -21.44 -1.72 -7.29
CA SER A 202 -21.51 -2.63 -6.14
C SER A 202 -20.79 -1.98 -4.95
N PRO A 203 -21.41 -1.89 -3.76
CA PRO A 203 -20.64 -1.62 -2.54
C PRO A 203 -19.62 -2.74 -2.34
N LEU A 204 -18.42 -2.38 -1.87
CA LEU A 204 -17.37 -3.33 -1.49
C LEU A 204 -17.18 -3.21 0.01
N LYS A 205 -17.95 -3.98 0.76
CA LYS A 205 -18.10 -3.77 2.20
C LYS A 205 -17.31 -4.79 3.01
N ILE A 206 -16.67 -4.32 4.08
CA ILE A 206 -16.05 -5.20 5.08
C ILE A 206 -16.99 -5.25 6.29
N SER A 207 -17.84 -6.27 6.33
CA SER A 207 -18.86 -6.43 7.36
C SER A 207 -18.33 -6.97 8.69
N ARG A 208 -17.16 -7.62 8.67
CA ARG A 208 -16.47 -8.13 9.86
C ARG A 208 -14.97 -8.07 9.67
N VAL A 209 -14.29 -7.62 10.72
CA VAL A 209 -12.84 -7.72 10.91
C VAL A 209 -12.60 -8.20 12.34
N SER A 210 -11.84 -9.27 12.50
CA SER A 210 -11.36 -9.75 13.79
C SER A 210 -9.90 -10.08 13.63
N ALA A 211 -9.04 -9.52 14.46
CA ALA A 211 -7.60 -9.76 14.41
C ALA A 211 -7.03 -9.82 15.83
N ASN A 212 -5.94 -10.56 16.00
CA ASN A 212 -5.22 -10.63 17.25
C ASN A 212 -3.72 -10.48 17.01
N ASN A 213 -3.00 -9.97 18.01
CA ASN A 213 -1.56 -9.87 17.99
C ASN A 213 -0.93 -11.27 18.05
N ALA A 214 0.17 -11.47 17.31
CA ALA A 214 0.92 -12.72 17.28
C ALA A 214 1.54 -13.08 18.63
N ASP A 215 1.97 -12.09 19.42
CA ASP A 215 2.77 -12.31 20.63
C ASP A 215 1.92 -12.73 21.84
N ASP A 216 0.76 -12.12 22.02
CA ASP A 216 -0.04 -12.23 23.25
C ASP A 216 -1.52 -12.61 23.01
N LEU A 217 -1.90 -12.83 21.74
CA LEU A 217 -3.26 -13.16 21.30
C LEU A 217 -4.32 -12.10 21.67
N GLN A 218 -3.91 -10.90 22.09
CA GLN A 218 -4.85 -9.81 22.39
C GLN A 218 -5.47 -9.28 21.11
N SER A 219 -6.74 -8.90 21.19
CA SER A 219 -7.46 -8.38 20.03
C SER A 219 -6.88 -7.04 19.55
N VAL A 220 -6.72 -6.90 18.25
CA VAL A 220 -6.29 -5.66 17.59
C VAL A 220 -7.52 -5.00 16.98
N THR A 221 -7.72 -3.72 17.28
CA THR A 221 -8.79 -2.94 16.68
C THR A 221 -8.35 -2.44 15.32
N ILE A 222 -9.05 -2.88 14.28
CA ILE A 222 -8.81 -2.47 12.89
C ILE A 222 -10.13 -1.92 12.33
N SER A 223 -10.12 -0.68 11.88
CA SER A 223 -11.27 -0.02 11.27
C SER A 223 -11.45 -0.49 9.84
N ALA A 224 -12.66 -0.88 9.48
CA ALA A 224 -13.03 -1.17 8.11
C ALA A 224 -13.23 0.13 7.31
N LYS A 225 -12.64 0.19 6.13
CA LYS A 225 -12.91 1.20 5.11
C LYS A 225 -13.50 0.51 3.88
N ASP A 226 -14.79 0.71 3.68
CA ASP A 226 -15.51 0.18 2.53
C ASP A 226 -15.10 0.91 1.25
N GLY A 227 -15.20 0.21 0.13
CA GLY A 227 -15.02 0.74 -1.21
C GLY A 227 -16.29 0.71 -2.04
N LEU A 228 -16.14 1.11 -3.29
CA LEU A 228 -17.18 1.09 -4.30
C LEU A 228 -16.59 0.57 -5.61
N PHE A 229 -17.26 -0.42 -6.20
CA PHE A 229 -17.01 -0.82 -7.57
C PHE A 229 -17.98 -0.12 -8.51
N LYS A 230 -17.51 0.41 -9.64
CA LYS A 230 -18.39 0.93 -10.72
C LYS A 230 -18.08 0.25 -12.05
N VAL A 231 -19.15 -0.13 -12.76
CA VAL A 231 -19.03 -0.62 -14.13
C VAL A 231 -18.97 0.57 -15.08
N ILE A 232 -17.93 0.65 -15.89
CA ILE A 232 -17.73 1.73 -16.88
C ILE A 232 -17.75 1.18 -18.31
N SER A 233 -17.71 2.05 -19.31
CA SER A 233 -17.54 1.62 -20.71
C SER A 233 -16.08 1.24 -21.00
N ALA A 234 -15.86 0.43 -22.04
CA ALA A 234 -14.50 0.08 -22.49
C ALA A 234 -13.68 1.30 -22.89
N THR A 235 -14.33 2.37 -23.37
CA THR A 235 -13.64 3.62 -23.73
C THR A 235 -13.20 4.41 -22.51
N GLU A 236 -14.01 4.43 -21.44
CA GLU A 236 -13.65 5.11 -20.19
C GLU A 236 -12.52 4.39 -19.45
N GLY A 237 -12.49 3.05 -19.48
CA GLY A 237 -11.45 2.26 -18.82
C GLY A 237 -10.22 1.97 -19.69
N SER A 238 -10.10 2.56 -20.87
CA SER A 238 -9.03 2.20 -21.81
C SER A 238 -7.65 2.45 -21.21
N GLY A 239 -6.87 1.39 -21.01
CA GLY A 239 -5.50 1.47 -20.50
C GLY A 239 -5.34 1.59 -18.98
N ASP A 240 -6.44 1.56 -18.22
CA ASP A 240 -6.47 1.48 -16.75
C ASP A 240 -6.81 0.03 -16.36
N ALA A 241 -5.77 -0.79 -16.19
CA ALA A 241 -5.90 -2.24 -16.08
C ALA A 241 -6.41 -2.67 -14.71
N ASP A 242 -5.93 -1.98 -13.66
CA ASP A 242 -6.29 -2.30 -12.29
C ASP A 242 -7.58 -1.59 -11.86
N GLY A 243 -8.00 -0.55 -12.60
CA GLY A 243 -9.24 0.18 -12.45
C GLY A 243 -9.19 1.25 -11.37
N ASP A 244 -8.02 1.71 -10.93
CA ASP A 244 -7.90 2.68 -9.85
C ASP A 244 -8.20 4.13 -10.28
N GLY A 245 -8.41 4.34 -11.58
CA GLY A 245 -8.72 5.64 -12.18
C GLY A 245 -7.48 6.46 -12.56
N THR A 246 -6.29 5.89 -12.43
CA THR A 246 -5.01 6.50 -12.81
C THR A 246 -4.30 5.66 -13.86
N TYR A 247 -3.44 6.30 -14.65
CA TYR A 247 -2.53 5.58 -15.55
C TYR A 247 -1.19 5.44 -14.85
N SER A 248 -0.67 4.22 -14.76
CA SER A 248 0.55 3.92 -14.03
C SER A 248 1.44 2.92 -14.78
N ALA A 249 2.64 2.71 -14.25
CA ALA A 249 3.50 1.63 -14.70
C ALA A 249 2.88 0.23 -14.43
N MET A 250 1.95 0.12 -13.48
CA MET A 250 1.25 -1.13 -13.16
C MET A 250 0.28 -1.53 -14.28
N ASP A 251 -0.40 -0.55 -14.89
CA ASP A 251 -1.29 -0.78 -16.03
C ASP A 251 -0.52 -1.20 -17.28
N ALA A 252 0.60 -0.52 -17.52
CA ALA A 252 1.50 -0.88 -18.60
C ALA A 252 2.09 -2.29 -18.39
N LEU A 253 2.42 -2.65 -17.15
CA LEU A 253 2.88 -3.99 -16.81
C LEU A 253 1.80 -5.05 -17.08
N ALA A 254 0.53 -4.77 -16.77
CA ALA A 254 -0.58 -5.66 -17.08
C ALA A 254 -0.69 -5.90 -18.60
N ALA A 255 -0.58 -4.85 -19.42
CA ALA A 255 -0.54 -4.99 -20.88
C ALA A 255 0.64 -5.87 -21.36
N LEU A 256 1.83 -5.72 -20.76
CA LEU A 256 2.97 -6.60 -21.07
C LEU A 256 2.70 -8.06 -20.67
N GLN A 257 2.10 -8.29 -19.51
CA GLN A 257 1.73 -9.63 -19.04
C GLN A 257 0.70 -10.29 -19.95
N MET A 258 -0.28 -9.52 -20.44
CA MET A 258 -1.25 -9.99 -21.45
C MET A 258 -0.56 -10.34 -22.78
N SER A 259 0.39 -9.50 -23.22
CA SER A 259 1.14 -9.73 -24.46
C SER A 259 1.93 -11.03 -24.45
N VAL A 260 2.51 -11.40 -23.30
CA VAL A 260 3.30 -12.63 -23.13
C VAL A 260 2.48 -13.82 -22.60
N GLY A 261 1.15 -13.69 -22.49
CA GLY A 261 0.26 -14.78 -22.08
C GLY A 261 0.33 -15.16 -20.60
N LYS A 262 0.83 -14.27 -19.74
CA LYS A 262 0.81 -14.44 -18.27
C LYS A 262 -0.51 -13.98 -17.64
N MET A 263 -1.29 -13.18 -18.37
CA MET A 263 -2.59 -12.66 -17.96
C MET A 263 -3.57 -12.79 -19.13
N ASP A 264 -4.85 -13.04 -18.84
CA ASP A 264 -5.89 -13.08 -19.85
C ASP A 264 -6.04 -11.70 -20.52
N LYS A 265 -6.10 -11.68 -21.86
CA LYS A 265 -6.25 -10.44 -22.63
C LYS A 265 -7.59 -9.78 -22.31
N GLN A 266 -7.56 -8.47 -22.05
CA GLN A 266 -8.74 -7.64 -21.87
C GLN A 266 -8.80 -6.60 -22.97
N SER A 267 -9.87 -6.61 -23.79
CA SER A 267 -9.91 -5.85 -25.04
C SER A 267 -9.81 -4.33 -24.87
N PHE A 268 -10.09 -3.78 -23.68
CA PHE A 268 -9.93 -2.35 -23.41
C PHE A 268 -8.46 -1.94 -23.17
N MET A 269 -7.55 -2.91 -23.08
CA MET A 269 -6.10 -2.69 -22.99
C MET A 269 -5.42 -2.61 -24.36
N ASP A 270 -6.14 -2.87 -25.45
CA ASP A 270 -5.70 -2.59 -26.83
C ASP A 270 -5.88 -1.09 -27.09
N MET A 271 -4.79 -0.34 -26.92
CA MET A 271 -4.79 1.12 -26.92
C MET A 271 -4.77 1.69 -28.34
N ASN A 272 -4.14 0.98 -29.28
CA ASN A 272 -4.07 1.39 -30.69
C ASN A 272 -5.25 0.85 -31.54
N LYS A 273 -6.05 -0.07 -30.98
CA LYS A 273 -7.22 -0.71 -31.59
C LYS A 273 -6.88 -1.56 -32.81
N ASP A 274 -5.71 -2.20 -32.81
CA ASP A 274 -5.27 -3.10 -33.89
C ASP A 274 -5.74 -4.56 -33.71
N GLY A 275 -6.37 -4.87 -32.57
CA GLY A 275 -6.90 -6.17 -32.21
C GLY A 275 -5.93 -7.02 -31.39
N GLU A 276 -4.71 -6.55 -31.15
CA GLU A 276 -3.71 -7.22 -30.33
C GLU A 276 -3.32 -6.39 -29.11
N ILE A 277 -2.83 -7.04 -28.06
CA ILE A 277 -2.26 -6.37 -26.89
C ILE A 277 -0.77 -6.67 -26.87
N THR A 278 0.03 -5.64 -27.05
CA THR A 278 1.47 -5.72 -27.27
C THR A 278 2.24 -4.75 -26.38
N SER A 279 3.57 -4.77 -26.48
CA SER A 279 4.40 -3.75 -25.83
C SER A 279 4.17 -2.33 -26.37
N LEU A 280 3.54 -2.17 -27.54
CA LEU A 280 3.14 -0.87 -28.05
C LEU A 280 2.03 -0.27 -27.19
N ASP A 281 1.02 -1.06 -26.83
CA ASP A 281 -0.08 -0.65 -25.95
C ASP A 281 0.42 -0.27 -24.56
N ALA A 282 1.30 -1.10 -23.98
CA ALA A 282 1.98 -0.80 -22.72
C ALA A 282 2.74 0.55 -22.78
N ARG A 283 3.44 0.83 -23.89
CA ARG A 283 4.13 2.12 -24.07
C ARG A 283 3.14 3.28 -24.16
N MET A 284 2.00 3.10 -24.83
CA MET A 284 0.95 4.13 -24.91
C MET A 284 0.39 4.45 -23.52
N ILE A 285 0.19 3.44 -22.67
CA ILE A 285 -0.23 3.62 -21.27
C ILE A 285 0.84 4.40 -20.48
N LEU A 286 2.13 4.03 -20.59
CA LEU A 286 3.21 4.77 -19.93
C LEU A 286 3.28 6.24 -20.35
N GLN A 287 2.94 6.56 -21.60
CA GLN A 287 2.90 7.96 -22.06
C GLN A 287 1.76 8.75 -21.39
N LEU A 288 0.68 8.09 -20.98
CA LEU A 288 -0.43 8.71 -20.24
C LEU A 288 -0.12 8.84 -18.74
N ALA A 289 0.74 7.96 -18.20
CA ALA A 289 1.14 7.95 -16.79
C ALA A 289 2.04 9.11 -16.38
N VAL A 290 2.63 9.85 -17.32
CA VAL A 290 3.54 10.98 -17.01
C VAL A 290 2.74 12.22 -16.57
N LYS A 291 2.71 12.49 -15.27
CA LYS A 291 2.50 13.82 -14.69
C LYS A 291 3.37 14.05 -13.47
#